data_AF-K1TS59-F1
#
_entry.id   AF-K1TS59-F1
#
_cell.length_a   1.000
_cell.length_b   1.000
_cell.length_c   1.000
_cell.angle_alpha   90.00
_cell.angle_beta   90.00
_cell.angle_gamma   90.00
#
_symmetry.space_group_name_H-M   'P 1'
#
loop_
_entity.id
_entity.type
_entity.pdbx_description
1 polymer ?
#
loop_
_entity_poly.entity_id
_entity_poly.type
_entity_poly.pdbx_seq_one_letter_code
_entity_poly.pdbx_strand_id
1 'polypeptide(L)'
;MTVSLCKRPGMALGREVFTCHPPKIEERVRHIIGEFRAGNLDQVPVWMDKDGRTFLVTYYAVRDKQEQYLGTLELVQDMEFAKEHFR
;
A
#
# COMPACT_ATOMS: atom_id res chain seq x y z
N MET A 1 -23.11 -2.55 1.16
CA MET A 1 -22.13 -3.39 1.87
C MET A 1 -20.74 -3.01 1.38
N THR A 2 -19.92 -2.36 2.19
CA THR A 2 -18.57 -1.97 1.78
C THR A 2 -17.67 -3.20 1.79
N VAL A 3 -17.31 -3.72 0.61
CA VAL A 3 -16.33 -4.80 0.50
C VAL A 3 -14.96 -4.21 0.82
N SER A 4 -14.43 -4.53 2.00
CA SER A 4 -13.08 -4.11 2.40
C SER A 4 -12.04 -4.94 1.63
N LEU A 5 -11.32 -4.30 0.70
CA LEU A 5 -10.28 -4.92 -0.13
C LEU A 5 -9.12 -5.45 0.74
N CYS A 6 -8.63 -4.59 1.63
CA CYS A 6 -7.67 -4.89 2.69
C CYS A 6 -8.37 -4.69 4.04
N LYS A 7 -8.63 -5.78 4.78
CA LYS A 7 -9.22 -5.70 6.13
C LYS A 7 -8.20 -5.12 7.12
N ARG A 8 -8.63 -4.11 7.90
CA ARG A 8 -7.81 -3.45 8.93
C ARG A 8 -8.48 -3.57 10.31
N PRO A 9 -8.26 -4.66 11.06
CA PRO A 9 -8.87 -4.81 12.38
C PRO A 9 -8.19 -3.86 13.39
N GLY A 10 -8.95 -3.29 14.32
CA GLY A 10 -8.41 -2.34 15.31
C GLY A 10 -7.28 -2.91 16.17
N MET A 11 -7.28 -4.22 16.44
CA MET A 11 -6.19 -4.94 17.13
C MET A 11 -4.84 -4.91 16.40
N ALA A 12 -4.80 -4.49 15.13
CA ALA A 12 -3.56 -4.34 14.38
C ALA A 12 -2.80 -3.05 14.74
N LEU A 13 -3.45 -2.09 15.42
CA LEU A 13 -2.80 -0.86 15.86
C LEU A 13 -1.66 -1.17 16.85
N GLY A 14 -0.51 -0.54 16.63
CA GLY A 14 0.69 -0.72 17.47
C GLY A 14 1.47 -2.02 17.23
N ARG A 15 0.98 -2.92 16.36
CA ARG A 15 1.72 -4.12 15.97
C ARG A 15 2.69 -3.81 14.82
N GLU A 16 3.80 -4.54 14.78
CA GLU A 16 4.69 -4.48 13.63
C GLU A 16 3.97 -4.94 12.36
N VAL A 17 4.09 -4.13 11.31
CA VAL A 17 3.44 -4.35 10.02
C VAL A 17 3.80 -5.71 9.42
N PHE A 18 5.01 -6.21 9.67
CA PHE A 18 5.47 -7.52 9.18
C PHE A 18 4.62 -8.68 9.73
N THR A 19 4.11 -8.56 10.95
CA THR A 19 3.27 -9.59 11.60
C THR A 19 1.82 -9.59 11.12
N CYS A 20 1.44 -8.64 10.28
CA CYS A 20 0.09 -8.49 9.74
C CYS A 20 -0.09 -9.18 8.37
N HIS A 21 0.99 -9.74 7.81
CA HIS A 21 1.00 -10.31 6.46
C HIS A 21 1.52 -11.76 6.46
N PRO A 22 1.08 -12.60 5.51
CA PRO A 22 1.70 -13.91 5.27
C PRO A 22 3.17 -13.77 4.80
N PRO A 23 4.03 -14.79 5.00
CA PRO A 23 5.48 -14.69 4.73
C PRO A 23 5.84 -14.16 3.33
N LYS A 24 5.14 -14.64 2.29
CA LYS A 24 5.38 -14.21 0.90
C LYS A 24 5.11 -12.71 0.67
N ILE A 25 4.18 -12.12 1.42
CA ILE A 25 3.85 -10.70 1.32
C ILE A 25 4.77 -9.88 2.23
N GLU A 26 5.14 -10.43 3.39
CA GLU A 26 6.08 -9.82 4.32
C GLU A 26 7.40 -9.43 3.65
N GLU A 27 8.01 -10.32 2.87
CA GLU A 27 9.26 -10.04 2.15
C GLU A 27 9.13 -8.81 1.23
N ARG A 28 8.02 -8.71 0.51
CA ARG A 28 7.74 -7.56 -0.35
C ARG A 28 7.56 -6.27 0.45
N VAL A 29 6.85 -6.33 1.57
CA VAL A 29 6.66 -5.18 2.47
C VAL A 29 7.99 -4.71 3.05
N ARG A 30 8.85 -5.64 3.47
CA ARG A 30 10.21 -5.34 3.96
C ARG A 30 11.04 -4.63 2.88
N HIS A 31 11.02 -5.15 1.65
CA HIS A 31 11.74 -4.54 0.55
C HIS A 31 11.26 -3.10 0.26
N ILE A 32 9.95 -2.89 0.12
CA ILE A 32 9.37 -1.55 -0.14
C ILE A 32 9.77 -0.57 0.97
N ILE A 33 9.61 -0.94 2.23
CA ILE A 33 9.99 -0.08 3.36
C ILE A 33 11.50 0.18 3.38
N GLY A 34 12.31 -0.81 3.01
CA GLY A 34 13.76 -0.67 2.87
C GLY A 34 14.15 0.39 1.83
N GLU A 35 13.60 0.30 0.62
CA GLU A 35 13.85 1.27 -0.45
C GLU A 35 13.38 2.68 -0.06
N PHE A 36 12.25 2.79 0.63
CA PHE A 36 11.75 4.07 1.12
C PHE A 36 12.64 4.70 2.19
N ARG A 37 13.18 3.89 3.11
CA ARG A 37 14.14 4.34 4.12
C ARG A 37 15.49 4.74 3.51
N ALA A 38 15.92 4.04 2.47
CA ALA A 38 17.15 4.35 1.74
C ALA A 38 17.03 5.61 0.86
N GLY A 39 15.80 6.06 0.57
CA GLY A 39 15.55 7.19 -0.34
C GLY A 39 15.64 6.82 -1.82
N ASN A 40 15.65 5.53 -2.16
CA ASN A 40 15.75 5.05 -3.54
C ASN A 40 14.43 5.18 -4.29
N LEU A 41 13.31 5.07 -3.56
CA LEU A 41 11.96 5.13 -4.10
C LEU A 41 11.10 6.03 -3.22
N ASP A 42 10.18 6.75 -3.85
CA ASP A 42 9.15 7.56 -3.16
C ASP A 42 7.75 6.97 -3.30
N GLN A 43 7.53 6.12 -4.31
CA GLN A 43 6.26 5.43 -4.49
C GLN A 43 6.42 4.06 -5.14
N VAL A 44 5.50 3.14 -4.84
CA VAL A 44 5.36 1.84 -5.49
C VAL A 44 3.89 1.60 -5.84
N PRO A 45 3.50 1.68 -7.13
CA PRO A 45 2.17 1.31 -7.58
C PRO A 45 2.05 -0.20 -7.77
N VAL A 46 0.94 -0.77 -7.31
CA VAL A 46 0.59 -2.18 -7.47
C VAL A 46 -0.82 -2.28 -8.02
N TRP A 47 -0.93 -2.70 -9.28
CA TRP A 47 -2.20 -3.01 -9.91
C TRP A 47 -2.70 -4.37 -9.42
N MET A 48 -3.98 -4.46 -9.11
CA MET A 48 -4.63 -5.71 -8.75
C MET A 48 -6.02 -5.80 -9.37
N ASP A 49 -6.39 -7.00 -9.81
CA ASP A 49 -7.76 -7.35 -10.11
C ASP A 49 -8.34 -8.12 -8.91
N LYS A 50 -9.55 -7.76 -8.52
CA LYS A 50 -10.31 -8.54 -7.55
C LYS A 50 -11.78 -8.55 -7.92
N ASP A 51 -12.33 -9.75 -8.06
CA ASP A 51 -13.73 -9.97 -8.42
C ASP A 51 -14.14 -9.21 -9.70
N GLY A 52 -13.21 -9.13 -10.67
CA GLY A 52 -13.41 -8.44 -11.95
C GLY A 52 -13.36 -6.92 -11.88
N ARG A 53 -12.95 -6.36 -10.74
CA ARG A 53 -12.77 -4.93 -10.52
C ARG A 53 -11.29 -4.59 -10.40
N THR A 54 -10.92 -3.49 -11.03
CA THR A 54 -9.55 -3.00 -11.12
C THR A 54 -9.26 -2.09 -9.93
N PHE A 55 -8.21 -2.38 -9.18
CA PHE A 55 -7.74 -1.52 -8.11
C PHE A 55 -6.27 -1.14 -8.31
N LEU A 56 -5.92 0.05 -7.85
CA LEU A 56 -4.56 0.51 -7.73
C LEU A 56 -4.24 0.69 -6.24
N VAL A 57 -3.27 -0.08 -5.75
CA VAL A 57 -2.69 0.11 -4.42
C VAL A 57 -1.37 0.82 -4.58
N THR A 58 -1.25 2.03 -4.04
CA THR A 58 -0.01 2.80 -4.10
C THR A 58 0.56 2.98 -2.71
N TYR A 59 1.81 2.59 -2.54
CA TYR A 59 2.59 2.87 -1.35
C TYR A 59 3.40 4.13 -1.58
N TYR A 60 3.38 5.07 -0.63
CA TYR A 60 4.16 6.29 -0.66
C TYR A 60 5.10 6.37 0.53
N ALA A 61 6.33 6.82 0.31
CA ALA A 61 7.21 7.23 1.39
C ALA A 61 6.75 8.59 1.93
N VAL A 62 6.49 8.65 3.24
CA VAL A 62 6.16 9.90 3.93
C VAL A 62 7.43 10.43 4.57
N ARG A 63 7.79 11.67 4.24
CA ARG A 63 8.99 12.35 4.74
C ARG A 63 8.61 13.69 5.39
N ASP A 64 9.41 14.14 6.33
CA ASP A 64 9.31 15.51 6.84
C ASP A 64 9.98 16.52 5.89
N LYS A 65 10.03 17.79 6.31
CA LYS A 65 10.64 18.88 5.53
C LYS A 65 12.16 18.78 5.42
N GLN A 66 12.78 17.88 6.18
CA GLN A 66 14.20 17.59 6.20
C GLN A 66 14.51 16.27 5.45
N GLU A 67 13.56 15.79 4.65
CA GLU A 67 13.63 14.53 3.88
C GLU A 67 13.81 13.28 4.77
N GLN A 68 13.52 13.37 6.06
CA GLN A 68 13.61 12.21 6.95
C GLN A 68 12.38 11.34 6.81
N TYR A 69 12.60 10.04 6.62
CA TYR A 69 11.52 9.07 6.48
C TYR A 69 10.73 8.92 7.79
N LEU A 70 9.44 9.26 7.75
CA LEU A 70 8.50 9.15 8.87
C LEU A 70 7.70 7.85 8.83
N GLY A 71 7.42 7.32 7.64
CA GLY A 71 6.57 6.15 7.49
C GLY A 71 6.11 5.90 6.06
N THR A 72 5.22 4.92 5.90
CA THR A 72 4.61 4.57 4.62
C THR A 72 3.11 4.87 4.66
N LEU A 73 2.60 5.53 3.63
CA LEU A 73 1.17 5.63 3.37
C LEU A 73 0.77 4.56 2.35
N GLU A 74 -0.23 3.75 2.67
CA GLU A 74 -0.89 2.85 1.71
C GLU A 74 -2.20 3.47 1.27
N LEU A 75 -2.34 3.71 -0.03
CA LEU A 75 -3.55 4.20 -0.66
C LEU A 75 -4.15 3.09 -1.53
N VAL A 76 -5.43 2.78 -1.32
CA VAL A 76 -6.17 1.78 -2.11
C VAL A 76 -7.27 2.49 -2.89
N GLN A 77 -7.21 2.44 -4.21
CA GLN A 77 -8.16 3.10 -5.10
C GLN A 77 -8.91 2.09 -5.94
N ASP A 78 -10.23 2.23 -5.98
CA ASP A 78 -11.09 1.58 -6.95
C ASP A 78 -10.99 2.34 -8.27
N MET A 79 -10.45 1.69 -9.30
CA MET A 79 -10.11 2.31 -10.57
C MET A 79 -11.15 2.06 -11.66
N GLU A 80 -12.31 1.46 -11.33
CA GLU A 80 -13.37 1.23 -12.33
C GLU A 80 -13.84 2.55 -12.97
N PHE A 81 -13.90 3.66 -12.21
CA PHE A 81 -14.25 4.97 -12.77
C PHE A 81 -13.29 5.42 -13.89
N ALA A 82 -12.00 5.12 -13.77
CA ALA A 82 -11.01 5.48 -14.77
C ALA A 82 -11.14 4.59 -16.01
N LYS A 83 -11.37 3.28 -15.80
CA LYS A 83 -11.62 2.31 -16.87
C LYS A 83 -12.87 2.65 -17.69
N GLU A 84 -13.92 3.17 -17.05
CA GLU A 84 -15.13 3.66 -17.73
C GLU A 84 -14.88 4.98 -18.48
N HIS A 85 -14.08 5.89 -17.92
CA HIS A 85 -13.80 7.20 -18.53
C HIS A 85 -13.00 7.10 -19.85
N PHE A 86 -12.07 6.15 -19.95
CA PHE A 86 -11.19 5.98 -21.12
C PHE A 86 -11.66 4.89 -22.09
N ARG A 87 -12.91 4.44 -21.97
CA ARG A 87 -13.53 3.46 -22.86
C ARG A 87 -14.17 4.11 -24.08
#